data_AF-A0A2D4QIQ9-F1
#
_entry.id   AF-A0A2D4QIQ9-F1
#
_cell.length_a   1.000
_cell.length_b   1.000
_cell.length_c   1.000
_cell.angle_alpha   90.00
_cell.angle_beta   90.00
_cell.angle_gamma   90.00
#
_symmetry.space_group_name_H-M   'P 1'
#
loop_
_entity.id
_entity.type
_entity.pdbx_description
1 polymer ?
#
loop_
_entity_poly.entity_id
_entity_poly.type
_entity_poly.pdbx_seq_one_letter_code
_entity_poly.pdbx_strand_id
1 'polypeptide(L)'
;MTESTPTFNLDMSPPPRRLLPVVVGAGPRSELADRPLAHGIVDAIRNSDDLPPAADLHPLIVTDLWYLNDRDLMLQPTISIGDPEQNAASAFYGGRLPTMLMVEE
;
A
#
# COMPACT_ATOMS: atom_id res chain seq x y z
N MET A 1 -4.28 14.49 -35.81
CA MET A 1 -4.63 13.48 -34.79
C MET A 1 -3.98 13.92 -33.51
N THR A 2 -4.72 14.57 -32.64
CA THR A 2 -4.26 15.02 -31.31
C THR A 2 -4.56 13.91 -30.33
N GLU A 3 -3.54 13.19 -29.88
CA GLU A 3 -3.65 12.28 -28.73
C GLU A 3 -4.14 13.08 -27.53
N SER A 4 -5.34 12.75 -27.07
CA SER A 4 -5.89 13.33 -25.85
C SER A 4 -5.12 12.73 -24.68
N THR A 5 -4.30 13.54 -24.01
CA THR A 5 -3.67 13.19 -22.75
C THR A 5 -4.74 12.66 -21.79
N PRO A 6 -4.59 11.47 -21.19
CA PRO A 6 -5.54 11.00 -20.20
C PRO A 6 -5.56 11.96 -19.02
N THR A 7 -6.64 12.73 -18.87
CA THR A 7 -6.88 13.55 -17.69
C THR A 7 -7.06 12.63 -16.50
N PHE A 8 -6.11 12.68 -15.56
CA PHE A 8 -6.18 11.91 -14.32
C PHE A 8 -7.29 12.52 -13.44
N ASN A 9 -8.49 11.93 -13.46
CA ASN A 9 -9.61 12.38 -12.63
C ASN A 9 -9.44 11.87 -11.20
N LEU A 10 -8.97 12.74 -10.31
CA LEU A 10 -8.83 12.48 -8.86
C LEU A 10 -10.18 12.14 -8.18
N ASP A 11 -11.29 12.63 -8.74
CA ASP A 11 -12.66 12.36 -8.26
C ASP A 11 -13.10 10.89 -8.43
N MET A 12 -12.29 10.05 -9.09
CA MET A 12 -12.51 8.61 -9.22
C MET A 12 -11.75 7.77 -8.19
N SER A 13 -11.10 8.39 -7.20
CA SER A 13 -10.41 7.65 -6.14
C SER A 13 -11.39 6.76 -5.37
N PRO A 14 -11.09 5.47 -5.16
CA PRO A 14 -11.95 4.61 -4.36
C PRO A 14 -12.10 5.19 -2.95
N PRO A 15 -13.27 5.05 -2.32
CA PRO A 15 -13.43 5.41 -0.92
C PRO A 15 -12.45 4.61 -0.05
N PRO A 16 -11.97 5.15 1.09
CA PRO A 16 -10.95 4.49 1.92
C PRO A 16 -11.26 3.04 2.27
N ARG A 17 -12.55 2.71 2.49
CA ARG A 17 -13.01 1.34 2.84
C ARG A 17 -12.77 0.27 1.76
N ARG A 18 -12.38 0.68 0.56
CA ARG A 18 -12.07 -0.21 -0.58
C ARG A 18 -10.58 -0.23 -0.89
N LEU A 19 -9.78 0.54 -0.15
CA LEU A 19 -8.34 0.59 -0.33
C LEU A 19 -7.66 -0.54 0.45
N LEU A 20 -6.64 -1.10 -0.17
CA LEU A 20 -5.63 -1.93 0.51
C LEU A 20 -4.31 -1.15 0.48
N PRO A 21 -3.99 -0.40 1.55
CA PRO A 21 -2.73 0.33 1.62
C PRO A 21 -1.54 -0.63 1.58
N VAL A 22 -0.62 -0.36 0.64
CA VAL A 22 0.71 -0.94 0.58
C VAL A 22 1.68 0.17 1.00
N VAL A 23 2.06 0.15 2.26
CA VAL A 23 2.77 1.26 2.92
C VAL A 23 4.27 1.09 2.79
N VAL A 24 4.96 2.13 2.31
CA VAL A 24 6.42 2.22 2.22
C VAL A 24 6.95 3.45 2.95
N GLY A 25 8.23 3.45 3.30
CA GLY A 25 8.88 4.65 3.84
C GLY A 25 8.92 5.81 2.84
N ALA A 26 8.89 7.05 3.34
CA ALA A 26 8.98 8.27 2.51
C ALA A 26 10.42 8.66 2.10
N GLY A 27 11.44 7.93 2.56
CA GLY A 27 12.85 8.27 2.34
C GLY A 27 13.43 7.71 1.03
N PRO A 28 14.52 8.29 0.49
CA PRO A 28 15.16 7.81 -0.75
C PRO A 28 15.57 6.33 -0.74
N ARG A 29 15.91 5.79 0.44
CA ARG A 29 16.22 4.35 0.57
C ARG A 29 15.00 3.50 0.26
N SER A 30 13.84 3.84 0.81
CA SER A 30 12.58 3.13 0.54
C SER A 30 12.12 3.28 -0.90
N GLU A 31 12.38 4.42 -1.55
CA GLU A 31 12.15 4.59 -2.98
C GLU A 31 12.94 3.57 -3.83
N LEU A 32 14.18 3.30 -3.46
CA LEU A 32 15.06 2.39 -4.21
C LEU A 32 14.86 0.92 -3.84
N ALA A 33 14.63 0.63 -2.56
CA ALA A 33 14.59 -0.73 -2.02
C ALA A 33 13.17 -1.30 -1.88
N ASP A 34 12.24 -0.52 -1.32
CA ASP A 34 10.93 -1.03 -0.90
C ASP A 34 9.86 -0.79 -1.98
N ARG A 35 9.90 0.37 -2.65
CA ARG A 35 8.91 0.74 -3.65
C ARG A 35 8.83 -0.22 -4.85
N PRO A 36 9.93 -0.79 -5.38
CA PRO A 36 9.84 -1.81 -6.43
C PRO A 36 9.06 -3.06 -5.99
N LEU A 37 9.27 -3.53 -4.75
CA LEU A 37 8.49 -4.63 -4.18
C LEU A 37 7.02 -4.24 -4.00
N ALA A 38 6.75 -3.02 -3.53
CA ALA A 38 5.40 -2.50 -3.41
C ALA A 38 4.67 -2.49 -4.76
N HIS A 39 5.34 -2.05 -5.84
CA HIS A 39 4.80 -2.15 -7.19
C HIS A 39 4.50 -3.59 -7.59
N GLY A 40 5.44 -4.52 -7.36
CA GLY A 40 5.24 -5.93 -7.64
C GLY A 40 4.02 -6.53 -6.92
N ILE A 41 3.81 -6.18 -5.64
CA ILE A 41 2.64 -6.61 -4.86
C ILE A 41 1.35 -6.01 -5.42
N VAL A 42 1.34 -4.71 -5.71
CA VAL A 42 0.17 -4.05 -6.29
C VAL A 42 -0.20 -4.67 -7.64
N ASP A 43 0.78 -4.92 -8.49
CA ASP A 43 0.57 -5.54 -9.80
C ASP A 43 0.11 -6.99 -9.65
N ALA A 44 0.66 -7.76 -8.71
CA ALA A 44 0.22 -9.13 -8.44
C ALA A 44 -1.23 -9.17 -7.95
N ILE A 45 -1.64 -8.26 -7.06
CA ILE A 45 -3.02 -8.17 -6.57
C ILE A 45 -3.98 -7.77 -7.70
N ARG A 46 -3.61 -6.77 -8.51
CA ARG A 46 -4.46 -6.30 -9.63
C ARG A 46 -4.66 -7.34 -10.71
N ASN A 47 -3.66 -8.18 -10.94
CA ASN A 47 -3.68 -9.19 -12.00
C ASN A 47 -3.99 -10.60 -11.45
N SER A 48 -4.43 -10.72 -10.20
CA SER A 48 -4.75 -12.01 -9.60
C SER A 48 -6.10 -12.53 -10.10
N ASP A 49 -6.08 -13.69 -10.73
CA ASP A 49 -7.30 -14.42 -11.12
C ASP A 49 -7.99 -15.12 -9.92
N ASP A 50 -7.29 -15.23 -8.79
CA ASP A 50 -7.80 -15.88 -7.57
C ASP A 50 -8.75 -14.99 -6.77
N LEU A 51 -8.71 -13.68 -7.01
CA LEU A 51 -9.63 -12.75 -6.38
C LEU A 51 -11.01 -12.86 -7.04
N PRO A 52 -12.10 -12.96 -6.26
CA PRO A 52 -13.42 -13.01 -6.85
C PRO A 52 -13.65 -11.75 -7.70
N PRO A 53 -14.33 -11.84 -8.86
CA PRO A 53 -14.57 -10.67 -9.73
C PRO A 53 -15.33 -9.52 -9.06
N ALA A 54 -16.00 -9.81 -7.94
CA ALA A 54 -16.70 -8.84 -7.09
C ALA A 54 -15.85 -8.28 -5.94
N ALA A 55 -14.58 -8.69 -5.81
CA ALA A 55 -13.64 -8.14 -4.86
C ALA A 55 -13.34 -6.69 -5.26
N ASP A 56 -14.02 -5.76 -4.60
CA ASP A 56 -13.84 -4.32 -4.75
C ASP A 56 -12.61 -3.86 -3.92
N LEU A 57 -11.45 -4.41 -4.26
CA LEU A 57 -10.19 -4.23 -3.56
C LEU A 57 -9.22 -3.43 -4.42
N HIS A 58 -8.82 -2.25 -3.93
CA HIS A 58 -7.97 -1.32 -4.67
C HIS A 58 -6.63 -1.17 -3.95
N PRO A 59 -5.60 -1.94 -4.34
CA PRO A 59 -4.27 -1.77 -3.76
C PRO A 59 -3.69 -0.42 -4.16
N LEU A 60 -3.19 0.31 -3.15
CA LEU A 60 -2.64 1.65 -3.29
C LEU A 60 -1.30 1.74 -2.55
N ILE A 61 -0.24 2.10 -3.28
CA ILE A 61 1.03 2.43 -2.64
C ILE A 61 0.92 3.80 -1.99
N VAL A 62 1.19 3.86 -0.69
CA VAL A 62 1.13 5.08 0.11
C VAL A 62 2.38 5.18 0.98
N THR A 63 2.85 6.39 1.24
CA THR A 63 3.95 6.56 2.19
C THR A 63 3.43 6.44 3.62
N ASP A 64 4.28 5.95 4.52
CA ASP A 64 4.06 5.88 5.95
C ASP A 64 3.62 7.21 6.57
N LEU A 65 4.18 8.33 6.10
CA LEU A 65 3.79 9.68 6.52
C LEU A 65 2.32 9.98 6.21
N TRP A 66 1.83 9.66 5.00
CA TRP A 66 0.42 9.89 4.67
C TRP A 66 -0.50 8.90 5.38
N TYR A 67 -0.11 7.62 5.39
CA TYR A 67 -0.87 6.55 6.02
C TYR A 67 -1.15 6.81 7.51
N LEU A 68 -0.12 7.13 8.29
CA LEU A 68 -0.26 7.33 9.74
C LEU A 68 -1.03 8.60 10.12
N ASN A 69 -1.20 9.53 9.18
CA ASN A 69 -1.96 10.76 9.41
C ASN A 69 -3.42 10.67 8.93
N ASP A 70 -3.81 9.58 8.28
CA ASP A 70 -5.18 9.35 7.82
C ASP A 70 -5.81 8.17 8.58
N ARG A 71 -6.75 8.49 9.47
CA ARG A 71 -7.43 7.49 10.29
C ARG A 71 -8.23 6.49 9.46
N ASP A 72 -8.83 6.92 8.35
CA ASP A 72 -9.64 6.02 7.52
C ASP A 72 -8.75 5.01 6.80
N LEU A 73 -7.54 5.40 6.41
CA LEU A 73 -6.53 4.46 5.88
C LEU A 73 -6.02 3.50 6.96
N MET A 74 -5.75 4.00 8.18
CA MET A 74 -5.29 3.14 9.29
C MET A 74 -6.32 2.08 9.72
N LEU A 75 -7.59 2.28 9.42
CA LEU A 75 -8.65 1.30 9.68
C LEU A 75 -8.73 0.18 8.63
N GLN A 76 -8.02 0.30 7.51
CA GLN A 76 -8.04 -0.71 6.46
C GLN A 76 -7.03 -1.83 6.69
N PRO A 77 -7.29 -3.05 6.19
CA PRO A 77 -6.25 -4.06 6.03
C PRO A 77 -5.05 -3.46 5.30
N THR A 78 -3.84 -3.63 5.83
CA THR A 78 -2.64 -2.91 5.38
C THR A 78 -1.47 -3.88 5.24
N ILE A 79 -0.68 -3.70 4.18
CA ILE A 79 0.63 -4.34 4.00
C ILE A 79 1.69 -3.26 4.23
N SER A 80 2.55 -3.42 5.25
CA SER A 80 3.66 -2.49 5.50
C SER A 80 4.97 -3.15 5.04
N ILE A 81 5.77 -2.42 4.25
CA ILE A 81 7.02 -2.92 3.66
C ILE A 81 8.18 -2.07 4.16
N GLY A 82 9.24 -2.75 4.59
CA GLY A 82 10.48 -2.12 5.06
C GLY A 82 10.62 -2.15 6.57
N ASP A 83 11.87 -2.00 6.99
CA ASP A 83 12.26 -2.07 8.40
C ASP A 83 11.68 -0.90 9.22
N PRO A 84 11.45 -1.08 10.53
CA PRO A 84 11.03 -0.01 11.43
C PRO A 84 11.89 1.26 11.39
N GLU A 85 13.16 1.17 10.99
CA GLU A 85 14.06 2.33 10.87
C GLU A 85 13.77 3.20 9.64
N GLN A 86 13.13 2.62 8.61
CA GLN A 86 12.85 3.28 7.32
C GLN A 86 11.36 3.51 7.09
N ASN A 87 10.49 2.69 7.70
CA ASN A 87 9.04 2.77 7.61
C ASN A 87 8.42 2.94 9.01
N ALA A 88 7.84 4.12 9.24
CA ALA A 88 7.19 4.48 10.49
C ALA A 88 5.93 3.63 10.78
N ALA A 89 5.23 3.13 9.76
CA ALA A 89 4.08 2.24 9.96
C ALA A 89 4.54 0.86 10.46
N SER A 90 5.66 0.33 9.94
CA SER A 90 6.30 -0.89 10.46
C SER A 90 6.72 -0.71 11.93
N ALA A 91 7.35 0.43 12.28
CA ALA A 91 7.69 0.76 13.66
C ALA A 91 6.46 0.94 14.57
N PHE A 92 5.40 1.54 14.04
CA PHE A 92 4.16 1.76 14.77
C PHE A 92 3.52 0.42 15.14
N TYR A 93 3.37 -0.51 14.19
CA TYR A 93 2.69 -1.77 14.44
C TYR A 93 3.55 -2.87 15.07
N GLY A 94 4.86 -2.86 14.87
CA GLY A 94 5.75 -3.95 15.29
C GLY A 94 5.70 -4.30 16.78
N GLY A 95 5.38 -3.34 17.65
CA GLY A 95 5.16 -3.57 19.09
C GLY A 95 3.70 -3.54 19.53
N ARG A 96 2.75 -3.32 18.61
CA ARG A 96 1.33 -3.06 18.92
C ARG A 96 0.39 -4.14 18.41
N LEU A 97 0.81 -4.94 17.43
CA LEU A 97 0.05 -6.04 16.88
C LEU A 97 0.68 -7.38 17.28
N PRO A 98 -0.14 -8.41 17.57
CA PRO A 98 0.38 -9.75 17.76
C PRO A 98 0.97 -10.26 16.45
N THR A 99 2.19 -10.81 16.51
CA THR A 99 2.77 -11.53 15.38
C THR A 99 1.99 -12.81 15.14
N MET A 100 1.31 -12.91 14.00
CA MET A 100 0.51 -14.09 13.64
C MET A 100 1.36 -15.17 12.93
N LEU A 101 2.27 -14.75 12.06
CA LEU A 101 3.18 -15.63 11.31
C LEU A 101 4.46 -14.85 10.98
N MET A 102 5.61 -15.50 11.18
CA MET A 102 6.92 -15.01 10.76
C MET A 102 7.58 -16.12 9.94
N VAL A 103 8.07 -15.77 8.76
CA VAL A 103 8.82 -16.69 7.90
C VAL A 103 10.27 -16.22 7.92
N GLU A 104 11.14 -17.07 8.43
CA GLU A 104 12.60 -16.91 8.35
C GLU A 104 13.11 -17.78 7.19
N GLU A 105 14.25 -17.41 6.58
CA GLU A 105 14.88 -18.17 5.48
C GLU A 105 15.30 -19.59 5.89
#